data_AF-A0AAJ2I0X8-F1
#
_entry.id   AF-A0AAJ2I0X8-F1
#
_cell.length_a   1.000
_cell.length_b   1.000
_cell.length_c   1.000
_cell.angle_alpha   90.00
_cell.angle_beta   90.00
_cell.angle_gamma   90.00
#
_symmetry.space_group_name_H-M   'P 1'
#
loop_
_entity.id
_entity.type
_entity.pdbx_description
1 polymer ?
#
loop_
_entity_poly.entity_id
_entity_poly.type
_entity_poly.pdbx_seq_one_letter_code
_entity_poly.pdbx_strand_id
1 'polypeptide(L)'
;MSSSVTPHTPGRTEADVAIRVRHMTKEFVLRHTRSMKEAFVWLAKGRKGDLTAKFTALNDVSFDVYDGETVALLGFNGSGKSTTLKMISGVMNPDSGEVLTRERVAGLIEVGAGFHPDLTGRDNVYLNGAILGMDKAEIDAKFDDIVAFSEIAEFIDTEVKFYSSGMYLRLAFSVAIHTDPEVFLVDEILSVGDEPFQKKCIGRIKDLVRRGKTLVVVSHDLNLVMDICERGIVMDHGNKVFDGNVYGAVAHMRNQPEEEVRREHAEGLARALEDKRRKREWQAREAAERGEEFVPQYDPDLDGPLAG
;
A
#
# COMPACT_ATOMS: atom_id res chain seq x y z
N MET A 1 -34.91 7.52 4.30
CA MET A 1 -34.93 7.08 2.90
C MET A 1 -34.11 8.06 2.07
N SER A 2 -32.82 7.78 1.92
CA SER A 2 -31.97 8.37 0.88
C SER A 2 -30.79 7.42 0.73
N SER A 3 -31.00 6.40 -0.10
CA SER A 3 -29.97 5.47 -0.53
C SER A 3 -29.09 6.20 -1.54
N SER A 4 -27.91 6.63 -1.12
CA SER A 4 -26.87 7.19 -1.99
C SER A 4 -26.29 6.07 -2.83
N VAL A 5 -26.83 5.91 -4.04
CA VAL A 5 -26.30 5.05 -5.09
C VAL A 5 -24.97 5.67 -5.54
N THR A 6 -23.87 4.98 -5.26
CA THR A 6 -22.53 5.25 -5.81
C THR A 6 -22.58 5.18 -7.33
N PRO A 7 -21.73 5.95 -8.06
CA PRO A 7 -21.71 5.90 -9.51
C PRO A 7 -21.18 4.52 -9.95
N HIS A 8 -22.09 3.60 -10.28
CA HIS A 8 -21.77 2.33 -10.89
C HIS A 8 -21.25 2.57 -12.31
N THR A 9 -19.98 2.24 -12.55
CA THR A 9 -19.48 1.92 -13.89
C THR A 9 -20.38 0.81 -14.47
N PRO A 10 -21.04 1.00 -15.62
CA PRO A 10 -21.97 0.02 -16.15
C PRO A 10 -21.22 -1.27 -16.53
N GLY A 11 -21.64 -2.41 -15.98
CA GLY A 11 -21.13 -3.75 -16.37
C GLY A 11 -20.55 -4.62 -15.26
N ARG A 12 -20.34 -4.11 -14.03
CA ARG A 12 -19.81 -4.90 -12.91
C ARG A 12 -20.92 -5.68 -12.19
N THR A 13 -20.69 -6.97 -11.95
CA THR A 13 -21.61 -7.89 -11.27
C THR A 13 -21.13 -8.22 -9.85
N GLU A 14 -21.97 -8.86 -9.03
CA GLU A 14 -21.53 -9.36 -7.71
C GLU A 14 -20.36 -10.37 -7.80
N ALA A 15 -20.22 -11.05 -8.94
CA ALA A 15 -19.13 -12.00 -9.15
C ALA A 15 -17.75 -11.34 -9.25
N ASP A 16 -17.72 -10.05 -9.60
CA ASP A 16 -16.48 -9.30 -9.85
C ASP A 16 -15.93 -8.60 -8.60
N VAL A 17 -16.55 -8.83 -7.43
CA VAL A 17 -16.16 -8.17 -6.18
C VAL A 17 -14.99 -8.91 -5.53
N ALA A 18 -13.82 -8.28 -5.52
CA ALA A 18 -12.60 -8.80 -4.92
C ALA A 18 -12.58 -8.64 -3.39
N ILE A 19 -12.99 -7.45 -2.92
CA ILE A 19 -13.10 -7.10 -1.50
C ILE A 19 -14.47 -6.46 -1.27
N ARG A 20 -15.19 -6.95 -0.26
CA ARG A 20 -16.48 -6.41 0.16
C ARG A 20 -16.44 -6.05 1.64
N VAL A 21 -16.64 -4.77 1.93
CA VAL A 21 -16.70 -4.23 3.29
C VAL A 21 -18.12 -3.77 3.56
N ARG A 22 -18.77 -4.29 4.60
CA ARG A 22 -20.15 -3.96 4.96
C ARG A 22 -20.26 -3.61 6.44
N HIS A 23 -20.76 -2.40 6.71
CA HIS A 23 -21.09 -1.91 8.04
C HIS A 23 -19.96 -2.12 9.08
N MET A 24 -18.72 -1.96 8.62
CA MET A 24 -17.52 -2.31 9.37
C MET A 24 -17.27 -1.27 10.46
N THR A 25 -17.29 -1.71 11.72
CA THR A 25 -17.05 -0.88 12.91
C THR A 25 -15.96 -1.50 13.78
N LYS A 26 -15.13 -0.64 14.38
CA LYS A 26 -14.08 -1.05 15.32
C LYS A 26 -13.90 -0.06 16.46
N GLU A 27 -13.96 -0.56 17.67
CA GLU A 27 -13.66 0.15 18.91
C GLU A 27 -12.39 -0.41 19.56
N PHE A 28 -11.49 0.47 19.98
CA PHE A 28 -10.37 0.14 20.84
C PHE A 28 -10.63 0.61 22.26
N VAL A 29 -10.17 -0.18 23.22
CA VAL A 29 -10.19 0.20 24.63
C VAL A 29 -8.84 0.81 25.00
N LEU A 30 -8.83 2.11 25.31
CA LEU A 30 -7.66 2.80 25.83
C LEU A 30 -7.45 2.36 27.28
N ARG A 31 -6.47 1.48 27.50
CA ARG A 31 -6.01 1.13 28.84
C ARG A 31 -4.81 2.01 29.17
N HIS A 32 -4.99 2.99 30.04
CA HIS A 32 -3.84 3.61 30.71
C HIS A 32 -3.14 2.52 31.52
N THR A 33 -1.85 2.31 31.27
CA THR A 33 -1.00 1.33 31.95
C THR A 33 -1.13 1.50 33.45
N ARG A 34 -1.74 0.52 34.12
CA ARG A 34 -1.97 0.55 35.57
C ARG A 34 -0.64 0.40 36.30
N SER A 35 -0.13 1.48 36.90
CA SER A 35 0.84 1.34 37.98
C SER A 35 0.14 0.73 39.20
N MET A 36 0.79 -0.16 39.94
CA MET A 36 0.25 -0.72 41.19
C MET A 36 -0.15 0.39 42.19
N LYS A 37 0.51 1.55 42.11
CA LYS A 37 0.17 2.75 42.91
C LYS A 37 -1.21 3.33 42.55
N GLU A 38 -1.58 3.35 41.28
CA GLU A 38 -2.89 3.85 40.83
C GLU A 38 -4.03 2.91 41.24
N ALA A 39 -3.79 1.60 41.20
CA ALA A 39 -4.75 0.59 41.68
C ALA A 39 -5.04 0.74 43.19
N PHE A 40 -4.00 1.03 43.99
CA PHE A 40 -4.14 1.28 45.43
C PHE A 40 -4.90 2.57 45.73
N VAL A 41 -4.58 3.67 45.04
CA VAL A 41 -5.32 4.94 45.17
C VAL A 41 -6.80 4.79 44.81
N TRP A 42 -7.11 3.92 43.84
CA TRP A 42 -8.47 3.64 43.43
C TRP A 42 -9.26 2.82 44.45
N LEU A 43 -8.66 1.76 45.00
CA LEU A 43 -9.22 0.97 46.12
C LEU A 43 -9.54 1.85 47.33
N ALA A 44 -8.70 2.86 47.60
CA ALA A 44 -8.89 3.78 48.71
C ALA A 44 -9.93 4.90 48.45
N LYS A 45 -10.16 5.32 47.19
CA LYS A 45 -10.99 6.49 46.85
C LYS A 45 -12.38 6.18 46.25
N GLY A 46 -12.72 4.91 45.96
CA GLY A 46 -14.08 4.50 45.61
C GLY A 46 -14.72 5.20 44.39
N ARG A 47 -13.93 5.79 43.49
CA ARG A 47 -14.45 6.53 42.32
C ARG A 47 -14.70 5.58 41.13
N LYS A 48 -15.97 5.21 40.91
CA LYS A 48 -16.48 4.57 39.66
C LYS A 48 -16.58 5.57 38.49
N GLY A 49 -15.48 6.21 38.10
CA GLY A 49 -15.43 7.06 36.89
C GLY A 49 -14.69 6.33 35.78
N ASP A 50 -15.32 6.21 34.60
CA ASP A 50 -14.90 5.49 33.38
C ASP A 50 -13.40 5.18 33.25
N LEU A 51 -13.02 3.96 33.66
CA LEU A 51 -11.63 3.47 33.67
C LEU A 51 -11.15 2.89 32.33
N THR A 52 -11.96 3.03 31.28
CA THR A 52 -11.71 2.52 29.94
C THR A 52 -12.34 3.48 28.97
N ALA A 53 -11.60 4.50 28.56
CA ALA A 53 -12.03 5.32 27.43
C ALA A 53 -12.06 4.43 26.19
N LYS A 54 -13.22 4.37 25.52
CA LYS A 54 -13.34 3.70 24.23
C LYS A 54 -13.00 4.70 23.13
N PHE A 55 -12.28 4.24 22.12
CA PHE A 55 -11.94 4.99 20.93
C PHE A 55 -12.49 4.24 19.72
N THR A 56 -13.44 4.84 19.00
CA THR A 56 -13.97 4.28 17.76
C THR A 56 -13.03 4.61 16.62
N ALA A 57 -12.34 3.60 16.10
CA ALA A 57 -11.40 3.76 14.99
C ALA A 57 -12.10 3.71 13.62
N LEU A 58 -13.16 2.91 13.49
CA LEU A 58 -14.00 2.81 12.30
C LEU A 58 -15.46 2.75 12.73
N ASN A 59 -16.34 3.42 11.98
CA ASN A 59 -17.74 3.56 12.28
C ASN A 59 -18.58 3.36 11.01
N ASP A 60 -19.24 2.20 10.90
CA ASP A 60 -20.18 1.87 9.84
C ASP A 60 -19.64 2.03 8.40
N VAL A 61 -18.41 1.61 8.17
CA VAL A 61 -17.73 1.77 6.87
C VAL A 61 -18.21 0.71 5.90
N SER A 62 -18.63 1.10 4.69
CA SER A 62 -19.05 0.18 3.63
C SER A 62 -18.52 0.59 2.25
N PHE A 63 -17.91 -0.34 1.52
CA PHE A 63 -17.50 -0.18 0.13
C PHE A 63 -17.13 -1.54 -0.49
N ASP A 64 -17.22 -1.63 -1.82
CA ASP A 64 -16.75 -2.77 -2.60
C ASP A 64 -15.53 -2.33 -3.44
N VAL A 65 -14.56 -3.23 -3.60
CA VAL A 65 -13.43 -3.16 -4.54
C VAL A 65 -13.56 -4.30 -5.53
N TYR A 66 -13.45 -3.99 -6.82
CA TYR A 66 -13.67 -4.95 -7.90
C TYR A 66 -12.35 -5.49 -8.46
N ASP A 67 -12.41 -6.62 -9.16
CA ASP A 67 -11.25 -7.21 -9.82
C ASP A 67 -10.59 -6.25 -10.81
N GLY A 68 -9.26 -6.13 -10.74
CA GLY A 68 -8.44 -5.23 -11.54
C GLY A 68 -8.57 -3.76 -11.18
N GLU A 69 -9.33 -3.40 -10.14
CA GLU A 69 -9.49 -2.02 -9.70
C GLU A 69 -8.30 -1.56 -8.85
N THR A 70 -7.86 -0.33 -9.08
CA THR A 70 -6.85 0.35 -8.25
C THR A 70 -7.52 1.46 -7.42
N VAL A 71 -7.56 1.25 -6.11
CA VAL A 71 -8.30 2.10 -5.17
C VAL A 71 -7.35 2.75 -4.17
N ALA A 72 -7.35 4.07 -4.14
CA ALA A 72 -6.66 4.84 -3.11
C ALA A 72 -7.52 4.93 -1.85
N LEU A 73 -6.95 4.60 -0.69
CA LEU A 73 -7.54 4.86 0.61
C LEU A 73 -6.86 6.08 1.24
N LEU A 74 -7.55 7.22 1.23
CA LEU A 74 -7.05 8.54 1.58
C LEU A 74 -7.60 9.03 2.91
N GLY A 75 -6.96 10.05 3.48
CA GLY A 75 -7.36 10.71 4.73
C GLY A 75 -6.17 11.05 5.61
N PHE A 76 -6.39 11.89 6.62
CA PHE A 76 -5.34 12.32 7.55
C PHE A 76 -4.94 11.21 8.54
N ASN A 77 -3.88 11.45 9.32
CA ASN A 77 -3.46 10.52 10.36
C ASN A 77 -4.58 10.34 11.40
N GLY A 78 -4.82 9.10 11.79
CA GLY A 78 -5.92 8.75 12.70
C GLY A 78 -7.29 8.64 12.03
N SER A 79 -7.41 8.75 10.70
CA SER A 79 -8.70 8.60 10.01
C SER A 79 -9.22 7.15 9.90
N GLY A 80 -8.39 6.16 10.23
CA GLY A 80 -8.76 4.74 10.23
C GLY A 80 -8.16 3.90 9.09
N LYS A 81 -7.36 4.49 8.17
CA LYS A 81 -6.79 3.78 7.00
C LYS A 81 -6.08 2.46 7.33
N SER A 82 -5.08 2.50 8.21
CA SER A 82 -4.33 1.29 8.59
C SER A 82 -5.21 0.27 9.33
N THR A 83 -6.25 0.72 10.04
CA THR A 83 -7.22 -0.18 10.67
C THR A 83 -8.11 -0.87 9.63
N THR A 84 -8.59 -0.13 8.62
CA THR A 84 -9.31 -0.68 7.47
C THR A 84 -8.47 -1.72 6.74
N LEU A 85 -7.23 -1.37 6.42
CA LEU A 85 -6.29 -2.26 5.75
C LEU A 85 -6.02 -3.56 6.54
N LYS A 86 -5.87 -3.47 7.87
CA LYS A 86 -5.71 -4.64 8.75
C LYS A 86 -6.93 -5.56 8.80
N MET A 87 -8.12 -5.03 8.58
CA MET A 87 -9.34 -5.85 8.49
C MET A 87 -9.46 -6.51 7.12
N ILE A 88 -9.12 -5.81 6.05
CA ILE A 88 -9.07 -6.40 4.70
C ILE A 88 -8.01 -7.51 4.62
N SER A 89 -6.86 -7.34 5.29
CA SER A 89 -5.81 -8.37 5.34
C SER A 89 -6.15 -9.57 6.23
N GLY A 90 -7.23 -9.51 7.02
CA GLY A 90 -7.59 -10.56 7.99
C GLY A 90 -6.73 -10.61 9.25
N VAL A 91 -5.81 -9.65 9.45
CA VAL A 91 -5.00 -9.55 10.68
C VAL A 91 -5.86 -9.11 11.88
N MET A 92 -6.95 -8.39 11.62
CA MET A 92 -7.87 -7.90 12.65
C MET A 92 -9.32 -8.17 12.24
N ASN A 93 -10.14 -8.62 13.19
CA ASN A 93 -11.59 -8.74 12.98
C ASN A 93 -12.31 -7.44 13.35
N PRO A 94 -13.38 -7.07 12.60
CA PRO A 94 -14.28 -6.01 13.01
C PRO A 94 -15.05 -6.39 14.28
N ASP A 95 -15.54 -5.41 15.03
CA ASP A 95 -16.42 -5.66 16.19
C ASP A 95 -17.89 -5.83 15.75
N SER A 96 -18.26 -5.21 14.62
CA SER A 96 -19.52 -5.45 13.90
C SER A 96 -19.35 -5.24 12.39
N GLY A 97 -20.26 -5.81 11.61
CA GLY A 97 -20.18 -5.83 10.15
C GLY A 97 -19.37 -7.02 9.64
N GLU A 98 -19.04 -7.01 8.35
CA GLU A 98 -18.27 -8.07 7.69
C GLU A 98 -17.28 -7.51 6.67
N VAL A 99 -16.16 -8.23 6.53
CA VAL A 99 -15.18 -8.05 5.46
C VAL A 99 -15.01 -9.39 4.76
N LEU A 100 -15.30 -9.43 3.46
CA LEU A 100 -15.20 -10.63 2.64
C LEU A 100 -14.17 -10.39 1.53
N THR A 101 -13.27 -11.35 1.34
CA THR A 101 -12.25 -11.32 0.29
C THR A 101 -12.36 -12.62 -0.51
N ARG A 102 -12.42 -12.52 -1.85
CA ARG A 102 -12.58 -13.68 -2.74
C ARG A 102 -11.26 -14.39 -3.03
N GLU A 103 -10.21 -13.60 -3.17
CA GLU A 103 -8.90 -14.01 -3.64
C GLU A 103 -7.85 -13.97 -2.53
N ARG A 104 -6.66 -14.56 -2.77
CA ARG A 104 -5.51 -14.38 -1.87
C ARG A 104 -5.14 -12.90 -1.81
N VAL A 105 -5.12 -12.36 -0.60
CA VAL A 105 -4.69 -10.98 -0.32
C VAL A 105 -3.24 -11.03 0.18
N ALA A 106 -2.33 -10.31 -0.48
CA ALA A 106 -1.03 -10.01 0.13
C ALA A 106 -1.00 -8.56 0.60
N GLY A 107 -0.68 -8.38 1.88
CA GLY A 107 -0.41 -7.06 2.44
C GLY A 107 1.08 -6.72 2.30
N LEU A 108 1.39 -5.65 1.57
CA LEU A 108 2.65 -4.91 1.70
C LEU A 108 2.64 -3.98 2.93
N ILE A 109 1.57 -4.02 3.73
CA ILE A 109 1.28 -3.10 4.84
C ILE A 109 2.12 -3.41 6.10
N GLU A 110 2.73 -4.59 6.15
CA GLU A 110 3.59 -5.02 7.24
C GLU A 110 4.75 -5.84 6.65
N VAL A 111 5.43 -5.27 5.65
CA VAL A 111 6.59 -5.91 5.01
C VAL A 111 7.59 -6.35 6.06
N GLY A 112 7.75 -7.67 6.18
CA GLY A 112 8.67 -8.33 7.13
C GLY A 112 7.98 -8.92 8.35
N ALA A 113 6.67 -8.72 8.54
CA ALA A 113 5.90 -9.51 9.50
C ALA A 113 6.07 -11.01 9.17
N GLY A 114 6.59 -11.76 10.14
CA GLY A 114 6.93 -13.17 9.96
C GLY A 114 8.40 -13.45 9.66
N PHE A 115 9.26 -12.43 9.54
CA PHE A 115 10.70 -12.65 9.58
C PHE A 115 11.15 -13.07 10.98
N HIS A 116 12.03 -14.05 11.05
CA HIS A 116 12.66 -14.52 12.26
C HIS A 116 14.09 -13.97 12.36
N PRO A 117 14.44 -13.25 13.44
CA PRO A 117 15.72 -12.55 13.56
C PRO A 117 16.94 -13.48 13.56
N ASP A 118 16.80 -14.69 14.10
CA ASP A 118 17.86 -15.70 14.16
C ASP A 118 17.94 -16.61 12.92
N LEU A 119 17.08 -16.38 11.91
CA LEU A 119 17.16 -17.10 10.63
C LEU A 119 17.93 -16.25 9.61
N THR A 120 18.56 -16.92 8.65
CA THR A 120 19.23 -16.25 7.53
C THR A 120 18.23 -15.51 6.65
N GLY A 121 18.68 -14.54 5.86
CA GLY A 121 17.83 -13.93 4.82
C GLY A 121 17.21 -14.98 3.89
N ARG A 122 17.99 -15.99 3.49
CA ARG A 122 17.52 -17.14 2.70
C ARG A 122 16.35 -17.83 3.41
N ASP A 123 16.53 -18.29 4.64
CA ASP A 123 15.47 -18.99 5.38
C ASP A 123 14.23 -18.11 5.58
N ASN A 124 14.42 -16.80 5.76
CA ASN A 124 13.35 -15.83 5.84
C ASN A 124 12.58 -15.66 4.52
N VAL A 125 13.23 -15.78 3.36
CA VAL A 125 12.53 -15.82 2.06
C VAL A 125 11.58 -17.02 2.00
N TYR A 126 12.03 -18.21 2.44
CA TYR A 126 11.17 -19.39 2.47
C TYR A 126 10.05 -19.28 3.49
N LEU A 127 10.36 -18.87 4.72
CA LEU A 127 9.38 -18.72 5.79
C LEU A 127 8.30 -17.69 5.42
N ASN A 128 8.72 -16.50 4.99
CA ASN A 128 7.79 -15.44 4.64
C ASN A 128 7.02 -15.75 3.36
N GLY A 129 7.67 -16.38 2.38
CA GLY A 129 7.02 -16.86 1.18
C GLY A 129 5.88 -17.84 1.48
N ALA A 130 6.12 -18.79 2.38
CA ALA A 130 5.10 -19.73 2.84
C ALA A 130 3.97 -19.04 3.62
N ILE A 131 4.27 -18.07 4.49
CA ILE A 131 3.28 -17.27 5.21
C ILE A 131 2.38 -16.50 4.23
N LEU A 132 2.96 -15.97 3.14
CA LEU A 132 2.25 -15.27 2.08
C LEU A 132 1.60 -16.21 1.05
N GLY A 133 1.62 -17.52 1.30
CA GLY A 133 0.88 -18.52 0.55
C GLY A 133 1.58 -19.05 -0.71
N MET A 134 2.89 -18.83 -0.86
CA MET A 134 3.67 -19.53 -1.89
C MET A 134 4.00 -20.95 -1.44
N ASP A 135 3.88 -21.92 -2.34
CA ASP A 135 4.46 -23.25 -2.11
C ASP A 135 5.98 -23.24 -2.30
N LYS A 136 6.64 -24.33 -1.90
CA LYS A 136 8.10 -24.43 -1.99
C LYS A 136 8.61 -24.31 -3.42
N ALA A 137 7.92 -24.90 -4.39
CA ALA A 137 8.34 -24.87 -5.79
C ALA A 137 8.22 -23.44 -6.38
N GLU A 138 7.17 -22.71 -6.00
CA GLU A 138 7.02 -21.29 -6.33
C GLU A 138 8.14 -20.44 -5.72
N ILE A 139 8.51 -20.70 -4.47
CA ILE A 139 9.63 -20.01 -3.81
C ILE A 139 10.95 -20.34 -4.54
N ASP A 140 11.24 -21.62 -4.78
CA ASP A 140 12.45 -22.07 -5.47
C ASP A 140 12.58 -21.39 -6.84
N ALA A 141 11.49 -21.30 -7.60
CA ALA A 141 11.47 -20.69 -8.93
C ALA A 141 11.68 -19.16 -8.91
N LYS A 142 11.31 -18.49 -7.82
CA LYS A 142 11.38 -17.02 -7.68
C LYS A 142 12.54 -16.54 -6.81
N PHE A 143 13.28 -17.45 -6.18
CA PHE A 143 14.29 -17.11 -5.17
C PHE A 143 15.35 -16.15 -5.73
N ASP A 144 15.92 -16.47 -6.88
CA ASP A 144 16.98 -15.64 -7.49
C ASP A 144 16.45 -14.26 -7.90
N ASP A 145 15.21 -14.17 -8.40
CA ASP A 145 14.56 -12.91 -8.73
C ASP A 145 14.30 -12.06 -7.47
N ILE A 146 13.87 -12.68 -6.37
CA ILE A 146 13.68 -12.01 -5.07
C ILE A 146 15.02 -11.45 -4.57
N VAL A 147 16.08 -12.25 -4.60
CA VAL A 147 17.41 -11.82 -4.14
C VAL A 147 17.97 -10.71 -5.04
N ALA A 148 17.86 -10.86 -6.36
CA ALA A 148 18.28 -9.83 -7.33
C ALA A 148 17.47 -8.54 -7.19
N PHE A 149 16.16 -8.64 -6.91
CA PHE A 149 15.33 -7.47 -6.66
C PHE A 149 15.77 -6.76 -5.39
N SER A 150 16.04 -7.49 -4.31
CA SER A 150 16.41 -6.95 -3.00
C SER A 150 17.79 -6.29 -2.93
N GLU A 151 18.70 -6.62 -3.86
CA GLU A 151 20.08 -6.12 -3.91
C GLU A 151 20.89 -6.44 -2.63
N ILE A 152 20.58 -7.55 -1.96
CA ILE A 152 21.29 -8.01 -0.75
C ILE A 152 21.97 -9.38 -0.91
N ALA A 153 22.30 -9.77 -2.14
CA ALA A 153 22.85 -11.10 -2.45
C ALA A 153 24.06 -11.50 -1.59
N GLU A 154 24.97 -10.55 -1.29
CA GLU A 154 26.13 -10.79 -0.42
C GLU A 154 25.75 -11.16 1.02
N PHE A 155 24.59 -10.69 1.50
CA PHE A 155 24.13 -10.86 2.88
C PHE A 155 23.03 -11.92 3.03
N ILE A 156 22.63 -12.59 1.95
CA ILE A 156 21.45 -13.47 1.95
C ILE A 156 21.58 -14.63 2.95
N ASP A 157 22.80 -15.13 3.17
CA ASP A 157 23.11 -16.21 4.11
C ASP A 157 23.49 -15.70 5.52
N THR A 158 23.31 -14.40 5.79
CA THR A 158 23.50 -13.79 7.11
C THR A 158 22.17 -13.71 7.88
N GLU A 159 22.21 -13.92 9.20
CA GLU A 159 21.03 -13.80 10.07
C GLU A 159 20.44 -12.39 10.01
N VAL A 160 19.11 -12.31 9.89
CA VAL A 160 18.38 -11.04 9.67
C VAL A 160 18.58 -10.04 10.81
N LYS A 161 18.85 -10.47 12.03
CA LYS A 161 19.19 -9.56 13.15
C LYS A 161 20.41 -8.67 12.91
N PHE A 162 21.28 -9.02 11.96
CA PHE A 162 22.43 -8.21 11.56
C PHE A 162 22.16 -7.30 10.36
N TYR A 163 20.96 -7.34 9.80
CA TYR A 163 20.60 -6.48 8.68
C TYR A 163 20.42 -5.04 9.16
N SER A 164 20.80 -4.10 8.30
CA SER A 164 20.30 -2.73 8.44
C SER A 164 18.78 -2.71 8.22
N SER A 165 18.10 -1.67 8.72
CA SER A 165 16.67 -1.47 8.46
C SER A 165 16.35 -1.42 6.96
N GLY A 166 17.25 -0.85 6.15
CA GLY A 166 17.11 -0.82 4.69
C GLY A 166 17.17 -2.22 4.06
N MET A 167 18.16 -3.04 4.43
CA MET A 167 18.27 -4.42 3.94
C MET A 167 17.05 -5.26 4.32
N TYR A 168 16.59 -5.11 5.57
CA TYR A 168 15.39 -5.78 6.07
C TYR A 168 14.17 -5.45 5.21
N LEU A 169 13.89 -4.15 5.03
CA LEU A 169 12.73 -3.67 4.26
C LEU A 169 12.83 -4.06 2.79
N ARG A 170 14.03 -3.99 2.20
CA ARG A 170 14.27 -4.41 0.82
C ARG A 170 13.95 -5.88 0.61
N LEU A 171 14.46 -6.78 1.45
CA LEU A 171 14.17 -8.21 1.34
C LEU A 171 12.67 -8.48 1.56
N ALA A 172 12.09 -7.90 2.61
CA ALA A 172 10.68 -8.08 2.92
C ALA A 172 9.75 -7.66 1.77
N PHE A 173 10.00 -6.49 1.17
CA PHE A 173 9.24 -6.04 0.00
C PHE A 173 9.47 -6.95 -1.20
N SER A 174 10.71 -7.40 -1.40
CA SER A 174 11.07 -8.29 -2.51
C SER A 174 10.31 -9.60 -2.44
N VAL A 175 10.20 -10.23 -1.27
CA VAL A 175 9.39 -11.45 -1.12
C VAL A 175 7.92 -11.14 -1.46
N ALA A 176 7.36 -10.10 -0.84
CA ALA A 176 5.94 -9.82 -0.93
C ALA A 176 5.47 -9.40 -2.33
N ILE A 177 6.31 -8.77 -3.15
CA ILE A 177 5.96 -8.39 -4.52
C ILE A 177 6.08 -9.54 -5.53
N HIS A 178 6.66 -10.68 -5.12
CA HIS A 178 6.82 -11.89 -5.95
C HIS A 178 5.80 -12.99 -5.61
N THR A 179 4.94 -12.82 -4.60
CA THR A 179 3.92 -13.81 -4.20
C THR A 179 2.75 -13.97 -5.18
N ASP A 180 2.67 -13.11 -6.20
CA ASP A 180 1.64 -13.07 -7.26
C ASP A 180 0.17 -13.27 -6.81
N PRO A 181 -0.29 -12.62 -5.73
CA PRO A 181 -1.71 -12.60 -5.34
C PRO A 181 -2.57 -11.88 -6.40
N GLU A 182 -3.89 -11.98 -6.28
CA GLU A 182 -4.82 -11.15 -7.08
C GLU A 182 -5.08 -9.79 -6.45
N VAL A 183 -4.99 -9.70 -5.11
CA VAL A 183 -5.23 -8.47 -4.35
C VAL A 183 -3.96 -8.07 -3.60
N PHE A 184 -3.46 -6.87 -3.88
CA PHE A 184 -2.36 -6.25 -3.16
C PHE A 184 -2.88 -5.10 -2.30
N LEU A 185 -2.55 -5.14 -1.02
CA LEU A 185 -2.75 -3.99 -0.13
C LEU A 185 -1.41 -3.31 0.07
N VAL A 186 -1.33 -2.02 -0.19
CA VAL A 186 -0.07 -1.29 -0.22
C VAL A 186 -0.13 -0.14 0.76
N ASP A 187 0.70 -0.16 1.81
CA ASP A 187 0.83 0.96 2.75
C ASP A 187 2.21 1.58 2.58
N GLU A 188 2.25 2.90 2.39
CA GLU A 188 3.46 3.71 2.31
C GLU A 188 4.57 3.16 1.38
N ILE A 189 4.28 3.13 0.07
CA ILE A 189 5.21 2.70 -1.00
C ILE A 189 6.60 3.34 -0.87
N LEU A 190 6.64 4.60 -0.43
CA LEU A 190 7.86 5.43 -0.39
C LEU A 190 8.71 5.25 0.87
N SER A 191 8.25 4.46 1.85
CA SER A 191 9.00 4.24 3.10
C SER A 191 10.06 3.14 2.97
N VAL A 192 10.14 2.48 1.81
CA VAL A 192 10.98 1.30 1.60
C VAL A 192 12.32 1.67 0.95
N GLY A 193 13.40 1.64 1.73
CA GLY A 193 14.76 1.79 1.21
C GLY A 193 15.13 3.20 0.73
N ASP A 194 16.10 3.28 -0.17
CA ASP A 194 16.60 4.52 -0.80
C ASP A 194 15.89 4.84 -2.12
N GLU A 195 16.12 6.04 -2.66
CA GLU A 195 15.44 6.53 -3.87
C GLU A 195 15.56 5.57 -5.08
N PRO A 196 16.71 4.95 -5.40
CA PRO A 196 16.80 3.97 -6.48
C PRO A 196 15.89 2.76 -6.27
N PHE A 197 15.86 2.20 -5.04
CA PHE A 197 15.01 1.05 -4.73
C PHE A 197 13.53 1.44 -4.76
N GLN A 198 13.16 2.61 -4.24
CA GLN A 198 11.79 3.13 -4.30
C GLN A 198 11.28 3.21 -5.75
N LYS A 199 12.11 3.68 -6.69
CA LYS A 199 11.77 3.70 -8.12
C LYS A 199 11.52 2.30 -8.67
N LYS A 200 12.32 1.31 -8.26
CA LYS A 200 12.13 -0.11 -8.62
C LYS A 200 10.80 -0.65 -8.09
N CYS A 201 10.45 -0.32 -6.85
CA CYS A 201 9.17 -0.67 -6.24
C CYS A 201 7.98 -0.06 -6.99
N ILE A 202 8.04 1.24 -7.30
CA ILE A 202 6.99 1.94 -8.07
C ILE A 202 6.85 1.32 -9.47
N GLY A 203 7.97 1.05 -10.16
CA GLY A 203 7.94 0.38 -11.46
C GLY A 203 7.24 -0.97 -11.39
N ARG A 204 7.55 -1.78 -10.37
CA ARG A 204 6.91 -3.08 -10.17
C ARG A 204 5.42 -2.95 -9.84
N ILE A 205 5.02 -1.94 -9.07
CA ILE A 205 3.60 -1.65 -8.79
C ILE A 205 2.87 -1.27 -10.09
N LYS A 206 3.44 -0.37 -10.90
CA LYS A 206 2.91 -0.03 -12.22
C LYS A 206 2.76 -1.26 -13.12
N ASP A 207 3.70 -2.21 -13.07
CA ASP A 207 3.58 -3.48 -13.80
C ASP A 207 2.40 -4.33 -13.33
N LEU A 208 2.15 -4.39 -12.03
CA LEU A 208 0.99 -5.11 -11.48
C LEU A 208 -0.32 -4.49 -11.93
N VAL A 209 -0.40 -3.15 -11.92
CA VAL A 209 -1.55 -2.41 -12.47
C VAL A 209 -1.76 -2.77 -13.95
N ARG A 210 -0.70 -2.75 -14.77
CA ARG A 210 -0.78 -3.13 -16.18
C ARG A 210 -1.20 -4.58 -16.41
N ARG A 211 -0.90 -5.48 -15.46
CA ARG A 211 -1.34 -6.88 -15.47
C ARG A 211 -2.79 -7.07 -15.01
N GLY A 212 -3.49 -6.00 -14.65
CA GLY A 212 -4.88 -6.05 -14.19
C GLY A 212 -5.04 -6.63 -12.78
N LYS A 213 -4.01 -6.49 -11.93
CA LYS A 213 -4.11 -6.88 -10.51
C LYS A 213 -4.92 -5.85 -9.73
N THR A 214 -5.63 -6.30 -8.70
CA THR A 214 -6.42 -5.43 -7.82
C THR A 214 -5.52 -4.82 -6.74
N LEU A 215 -5.54 -3.49 -6.58
CA LEU A 215 -4.70 -2.78 -5.61
C LEU A 215 -5.54 -1.91 -4.69
N VAL A 216 -5.26 -1.95 -3.39
CA VAL A 216 -5.71 -0.93 -2.42
C VAL A 216 -4.48 -0.21 -1.88
N VAL A 217 -4.35 1.08 -2.16
CA VAL A 217 -3.15 1.86 -1.88
C VAL A 217 -3.40 2.92 -0.82
N VAL A 218 -2.56 2.97 0.21
CA VAL A 218 -2.44 4.06 1.16
C VAL A 218 -1.08 4.71 0.94
N SER A 219 -1.08 6.00 0.63
CA SER A 219 0.15 6.79 0.48
C SER A 219 -0.11 8.25 0.81
N HIS A 220 0.93 8.92 1.32
CA HIS A 220 0.95 10.37 1.50
C HIS A 220 1.38 11.12 0.24
N ASP A 221 1.98 10.43 -0.73
CA ASP A 221 2.27 11.00 -2.05
C ASP A 221 1.04 10.90 -2.94
N LEU A 222 0.35 12.04 -3.05
CA LEU A 222 -0.88 12.16 -3.82
C LEU A 222 -0.65 12.14 -5.32
N ASN A 223 0.54 12.51 -5.80
CA ASN A 223 0.87 12.43 -7.22
C ASN A 223 1.02 10.96 -7.63
N LEU A 224 1.80 10.20 -6.87
CA LEU A 224 1.91 8.75 -7.09
C LEU A 224 0.55 8.06 -7.04
N VAL A 225 -0.30 8.43 -6.09
CA VAL A 225 -1.67 7.89 -6.01
C VAL A 225 -2.49 8.22 -7.25
N MET A 226 -2.46 9.47 -7.72
CA MET A 226 -3.17 9.89 -8.94
C MET A 226 -2.60 9.24 -10.21
N ASP A 227 -1.34 8.84 -10.22
CA ASP A 227 -0.71 8.12 -11.33
C ASP A 227 -1.11 6.64 -11.42
N ILE A 228 -1.46 5.99 -10.29
CA ILE A 228 -1.68 4.53 -10.25
C ILE A 228 -3.11 4.11 -9.88
N CYS A 229 -3.88 4.99 -9.23
CA CYS A 229 -5.24 4.69 -8.78
C CYS A 229 -6.29 5.37 -9.67
N GLU A 230 -7.35 4.66 -10.03
CA GLU A 230 -8.49 5.22 -10.77
C GLU A 230 -9.55 5.82 -9.83
N ARG A 231 -9.71 5.19 -8.67
CA ARG A 231 -10.73 5.52 -7.66
C ARG A 231 -10.08 5.90 -6.34
N GLY A 232 -10.70 6.79 -5.58
CA GLY A 232 -10.28 7.18 -4.25
C GLY A 232 -11.43 7.16 -3.25
N ILE A 233 -11.15 6.60 -2.07
CA ILE A 233 -12.02 6.57 -0.91
C ILE A 233 -11.38 7.44 0.17
N VAL A 234 -12.09 8.48 0.63
CA VAL A 234 -11.59 9.36 1.69
C VAL A 234 -12.21 8.95 3.02
N MET A 235 -11.35 8.71 3.99
CA MET A 235 -11.67 8.42 5.37
C MET A 235 -11.47 9.65 6.24
N ASP A 236 -12.43 9.93 7.11
CA ASP A 236 -12.30 10.97 8.14
C ASP A 236 -12.88 10.48 9.47
N HIS A 237 -12.04 10.54 10.52
CA HIS A 237 -12.37 10.10 11.88
C HIS A 237 -13.17 8.77 11.95
N GLY A 238 -12.75 7.77 11.17
CA GLY A 238 -13.35 6.44 11.15
C GLY A 238 -14.56 6.28 10.22
N ASN A 239 -14.98 7.32 9.50
CA ASN A 239 -16.10 7.29 8.57
C ASN A 239 -15.62 7.43 7.13
N LYS A 240 -16.33 6.80 6.18
CA LYS A 240 -16.15 7.06 4.74
C LYS A 240 -16.87 8.35 4.36
N VAL A 241 -16.14 9.39 4.00
CA VAL A 241 -16.70 10.71 3.66
C VAL A 241 -16.76 10.98 2.16
N PHE A 242 -15.97 10.26 1.36
CA PHE A 242 -16.00 10.36 -0.10
C PHE A 242 -15.65 9.02 -0.75
N ASP A 243 -16.21 8.76 -1.92
CA ASP A 243 -15.98 7.56 -2.73
C ASP A 243 -16.27 7.88 -4.20
N GLY A 244 -15.23 7.96 -5.03
CA GLY A 244 -15.34 8.41 -6.42
C GLY A 244 -14.01 8.35 -7.16
N ASN A 245 -13.86 9.07 -8.27
CA ASN A 245 -12.61 9.11 -9.02
C ASN A 245 -11.45 9.67 -8.15
N VAL A 246 -10.21 9.28 -8.44
CA VAL A 246 -9.04 9.65 -7.61
C VAL A 246 -8.84 11.17 -7.50
N TYR A 247 -9.08 11.94 -8.57
CA TYR A 247 -8.93 13.39 -8.56
C TYR A 247 -9.99 14.03 -7.65
N GLY A 248 -11.23 13.56 -7.70
CA GLY A 248 -12.31 13.98 -6.82
C GLY A 248 -12.00 13.68 -5.35
N ALA A 249 -11.37 12.54 -5.06
CA ALA A 249 -10.96 12.17 -3.71
C ALA A 249 -9.84 13.09 -3.17
N VAL A 250 -8.83 13.38 -3.99
CA VAL A 250 -7.76 14.34 -3.64
C VAL A 250 -8.32 15.75 -3.47
N ALA A 251 -9.21 16.17 -4.36
CA ALA A 251 -9.91 17.45 -4.30
C ALA A 251 -10.74 17.59 -3.02
N HIS A 252 -11.47 16.54 -2.64
CA HIS A 252 -12.21 16.48 -1.38
C HIS A 252 -11.29 16.64 -0.16
N MET A 253 -10.16 15.92 -0.15
CA MET A 253 -9.20 15.98 0.96
C MET A 253 -8.50 17.34 1.08
N ARG A 254 -8.23 18.00 -0.06
CA ARG A 254 -7.58 19.33 -0.11
C ARG A 254 -8.56 20.50 -0.02
N ASN A 255 -9.87 20.23 -0.06
CA ASN A 255 -10.92 21.24 -0.16
C ASN A 255 -10.71 22.19 -1.37
N GLN A 256 -10.45 21.60 -2.53
CA GLN A 256 -10.21 22.30 -3.80
C GLN A 256 -11.15 21.77 -4.90
N PRO A 257 -11.35 22.51 -6.00
CA PRO A 257 -12.07 22.00 -7.18
C PRO A 257 -11.30 20.86 -7.87
N GLU A 258 -12.02 19.83 -8.34
CA GLU A 258 -11.40 18.68 -9.05
C GLU A 258 -10.61 19.10 -10.30
N GLU A 259 -11.12 20.07 -11.07
CA GLU A 259 -10.45 20.58 -12.27
C GLU A 259 -9.11 21.24 -11.97
N GLU A 260 -8.97 21.88 -10.81
CA GLU A 260 -7.71 22.47 -10.36
C GLU A 260 -6.69 21.39 -10.05
N VAL A 261 -7.08 20.36 -9.29
CA VAL A 261 -6.23 19.21 -8.97
C VAL A 261 -5.79 18.48 -10.25
N ARG A 262 -6.71 18.23 -11.19
CA ARG A 262 -6.40 17.58 -12.47
C ARG A 262 -5.41 18.40 -13.29
N ARG A 263 -5.59 19.73 -13.36
CA ARG A 263 -4.67 20.63 -14.06
C ARG A 263 -3.29 20.63 -13.41
N GLU A 264 -3.20 20.81 -12.09
CA GLU A 264 -1.94 20.78 -11.35
C GLU A 264 -1.18 19.47 -11.57
N HIS A 265 -1.89 18.35 -11.51
CA HIS A 265 -1.32 17.03 -11.75
C HIS A 265 -0.79 16.88 -13.18
N ALA A 266 -1.58 17.27 -14.19
CA ALA A 266 -1.18 17.21 -15.59
C ALA A 266 0.05 18.09 -15.89
N GLU A 267 0.09 19.31 -15.34
CA GLU A 267 1.25 20.20 -15.45
C GLU A 267 2.49 19.64 -14.73
N GLY A 268 2.30 18.95 -13.60
CA GLY A 268 3.36 18.26 -12.88
C GLY A 268 3.95 17.11 -13.70
N LEU A 269 3.09 16.28 -14.31
CA LEU A 269 3.49 15.17 -15.16
C LEU A 269 4.23 15.66 -16.41
N ALA A 270 3.72 16.70 -17.07
CA ALA A 270 4.38 17.30 -18.23
C ALA A 270 5.79 17.78 -17.91
N ARG A 271 5.97 18.50 -16.79
CA ARG A 271 7.28 18.96 -16.31
C ARG A 271 8.23 17.79 -16.01
N ALA A 272 7.74 16.76 -15.33
CA ALA A 272 8.53 15.58 -15.01
C ALA A 272 9.00 14.84 -16.28
N LEU A 273 8.13 14.72 -17.28
CA LEU A 273 8.46 14.11 -18.58
C LEU A 273 9.50 14.93 -19.36
N GLU A 274 9.38 16.26 -19.37
CA GLU A 274 10.36 17.15 -20.00
C GLU A 274 11.74 17.04 -19.33
N ASP A 275 11.78 17.01 -17.99
CA ASP A 275 13.01 16.84 -17.24
C ASP A 275 13.68 15.48 -17.51
N LYS A 276 12.89 14.41 -17.61
CA LYS A 276 13.36 13.08 -18.00
C LYS A 276 13.96 13.08 -19.41
N ARG A 277 13.28 13.70 -20.39
CA ARG A 277 13.79 13.83 -21.78
C ARG A 277 15.10 14.61 -21.81
N ARG A 278 15.16 15.77 -21.14
CA ARG A 278 16.37 16.59 -21.06
C ARG A 278 17.55 15.82 -20.45
N LYS A 279 17.29 15.04 -19.40
CA LYS A 279 18.32 14.20 -18.77
C LYS A 279 18.83 13.12 -19.72
N ARG A 280 17.93 12.46 -20.46
CA ARG A 280 18.30 11.43 -21.45
C ARG A 280 19.12 12.01 -22.61
N GLU A 281 18.73 13.18 -23.11
CA GLU A 281 19.48 13.91 -24.13
C GLU A 281 20.87 14.32 -23.64
N TRP A 282 20.98 14.81 -22.40
CA TRP A 282 22.26 15.13 -21.79
C TRP A 282 23.17 13.90 -21.69
N GLN A 283 22.65 12.76 -21.22
CA GLN A 283 23.41 11.50 -21.16
C GLN A 283 23.87 11.03 -22.54
N ALA A 284 23.02 11.16 -23.57
CA ALA A 284 23.38 10.81 -24.94
C ALA A 284 24.52 11.69 -25.48
N ARG A 285 24.49 13.00 -25.19
CA ARG A 285 25.57 13.94 -25.57
C ARG A 285 26.88 13.59 -24.87
N GLU A 286 26.84 13.35 -23.56
CA GLU A 286 28.02 12.97 -22.76
C GLU A 286 28.67 11.67 -23.24
N ALA A 287 27.88 10.67 -23.66
CA ALA A 287 28.40 9.44 -24.25
C ALA A 287 29.03 9.70 -25.62
N ALA A 288 28.39 10.51 -26.47
CA ALA A 288 28.94 10.88 -27.77
C ALA A 288 30.28 11.64 -27.65
N GLU A 289 30.42 12.53 -26.67
CA GLU A 289 31.67 13.25 -26.38
C GLU A 289 32.81 12.31 -25.93
N ARG A 290 32.46 11.20 -25.27
CA ARG A 290 33.41 10.13 -24.89
C ARG A 290 33.66 9.11 -26.01
N GLY A 291 32.98 9.22 -27.15
CA GLY A 291 33.04 8.22 -28.22
C GLY A 291 32.39 6.88 -27.85
N GLU A 292 31.50 6.88 -26.86
CA GLU A 292 30.78 5.71 -26.37
C GLU A 292 29.40 5.61 -27.03
N GLU A 293 28.92 4.38 -27.24
CA GLU A 293 27.55 4.15 -27.71
C GLU A 293 26.57 4.37 -26.55
N PHE A 294 25.61 5.28 -26.73
CA PHE A 294 24.54 5.51 -25.75
C PHE A 294 23.41 4.50 -25.96
N VAL A 295 23.31 3.52 -25.06
CA VAL A 295 22.14 2.65 -24.96
C VAL A 295 21.26 3.16 -23.84
N PRO A 296 20.13 3.81 -24.15
CA PRO A 296 19.27 4.32 -23.09
C PRO A 296 18.59 3.18 -22.34
N GLN A 297 18.55 3.29 -21.01
CA GLN A 297 17.73 2.40 -20.19
C GLN A 297 16.25 2.63 -20.51
N TYR A 298 15.45 1.56 -20.52
CA TYR A 298 14.00 1.63 -20.73
C TYR A 298 13.35 2.42 -19.58
N ASP A 299 12.63 3.48 -19.92
CA ASP A 299 11.80 4.25 -18.99
C ASP A 299 10.33 4.09 -19.40
N PRO A 300 9.47 3.43 -18.60
CA PRO A 300 8.07 3.21 -18.94
C PRO A 300 7.30 4.51 -19.27
N ASP A 301 7.69 5.63 -18.67
CA ASP A 301 7.01 6.91 -18.88
C ASP A 301 7.49 7.61 -20.17
N LEU A 302 8.65 7.24 -20.72
CA LEU A 302 9.17 7.78 -22.00
C LEU A 302 8.96 6.83 -23.18
N ASP A 303 9.09 5.52 -22.94
CA ASP A 303 9.17 4.46 -23.95
C ASP A 303 7.94 3.55 -23.98
N GLY A 304 7.02 3.70 -23.02
CA GLY A 304 5.76 2.98 -23.00
C GLY A 304 4.87 3.37 -24.18
N PRO A 305 3.92 2.50 -24.59
CA PRO A 305 2.93 2.88 -25.59
C PRO A 305 2.20 4.13 -25.10
N LEU A 306 2.20 5.20 -25.92
CA LEU A 306 1.38 6.38 -25.69
C LEU A 306 -0.05 5.89 -25.46
N ALA A 307 -0.59 6.12 -24.26
CA ALA A 307 -2.00 5.87 -23.99
C ALA A 307 -2.81 6.76 -24.96
N GLY A 308 -3.29 6.15 -26.04
CA GLY A 308 -4.21 6.75 -27.00
C GLY A 308 -5.63 6.68 -26.50
#